data_AF-V9SDX3-F1
#
_entry.id   AF-V9SDX3-F1
#
_cell.length_a   1.000
_cell.length_b   1.000
_cell.length_c   1.000
_cell.angle_alpha   90.00
_cell.angle_beta   90.00
_cell.angle_gamma   90.00
#
_symmetry.space_group_name_H-M   'P 1'
#
loop_
_entity.id
_entity.type
_entity.pdbx_description
1 polymer ?
#
loop_
_entity_poly.entity_id
_entity_poly.type
_entity_poly.pdbx_seq_one_letter_code
_entity_poly.pdbx_strand_id
1 'polypeptide(L)'
;ALIIFSSRGKLYEFGSVGTSKTLERYQHCCYTSQNPNVANHEAQNWYQEMSKLKAKFESLQRSQRHLLGEDLGPLSVKELQQLERQLESALSQARQRKTQLMLDQMEELRKKERRLGEINKQLKEQLEAEGATYRAFQGPSWATTSDGATVAGNSFSLHPLQSHPNMDCEPTLHIGYHQFVPP
;
A
#
# COMPACT_ATOMS: atom_id res chain seq x y z
N ALA A 1 -61.76 6.84 0.96
CA ALA A 1 -62.92 6.15 1.55
C ALA A 1 -62.88 6.37 3.04
N LEU A 2 -64.02 6.59 3.69
CA LEU A 2 -64.16 6.72 5.13
C LEU A 2 -65.04 5.57 5.61
N ILE A 3 -64.50 4.73 6.49
CA ILE A 3 -65.20 3.58 7.06
C ILE A 3 -65.24 3.79 8.57
N ILE A 4 -66.43 3.82 9.15
CA ILE A 4 -66.65 4.06 10.58
C ILE A 4 -67.44 2.89 11.16
N PHE A 5 -66.91 2.30 12.22
CA PHE A 5 -67.60 1.28 13.02
C PHE A 5 -68.11 1.91 14.31
N SER A 6 -69.42 1.82 14.55
CA SER A 6 -70.01 2.18 15.84
C SER A 6 -69.63 1.14 16.89
N SER A 7 -69.51 1.55 18.16
CA SER A 7 -69.36 0.63 19.31
C SER A 7 -70.49 -0.39 19.45
N ARG A 8 -71.64 -0.16 18.79
CA ARG A 8 -72.76 -1.12 18.70
C ARG A 8 -72.69 -2.06 17.48
N GLY A 9 -71.59 -2.05 16.72
CA GLY A 9 -71.36 -2.95 15.58
C GLY A 9 -71.93 -2.48 14.24
N LYS A 10 -72.45 -1.24 14.15
CA LYS A 10 -72.95 -0.69 12.87
C LYS A 10 -71.81 -0.19 12.00
N LEU A 11 -71.82 -0.56 10.71
CA LEU A 11 -70.88 -0.12 9.69
C LEU A 11 -71.46 1.07 8.91
N TYR A 12 -70.68 2.15 8.83
CA TYR A 12 -70.97 3.31 7.99
C TYR A 12 -69.83 3.50 7.00
N GLU A 13 -70.15 3.52 5.71
CA GLU A 13 -69.17 3.73 4.64
C GLU A 13 -69.51 4.99 3.83
N PHE A 14 -68.51 5.82 3.61
CA PHE A 14 -68.58 6.97 2.71
C PHE A 14 -67.44 6.89 1.69
N GLY A 15 -67.79 6.80 0.41
CA GLY A 15 -66.83 6.50 -0.65
C GLY A 15 -67.27 6.95 -2.03
N SER A 16 -66.29 7.19 -2.91
CA SER A 16 -66.51 7.41 -4.34
C SER A 16 -66.69 6.06 -5.06
N VAL A 17 -67.30 6.05 -6.25
CA VAL A 17 -67.47 4.85 -7.08
C VAL A 17 -66.11 4.19 -7.31
N GLY A 18 -65.89 3.00 -6.72
CA GLY A 18 -64.63 2.25 -6.81
C GLY A 18 -63.90 1.96 -5.50
N THR A 19 -64.50 2.24 -4.33
CA THR A 19 -63.92 1.84 -3.02
C THR A 19 -63.73 0.33 -2.92
N SER A 20 -64.70 -0.48 -3.35
CA SER A 20 -64.55 -1.95 -3.38
C SER A 20 -63.35 -2.41 -4.21
N LYS A 21 -63.13 -1.84 -5.40
CA LYS A 21 -61.95 -2.15 -6.23
C LYS A 21 -60.64 -1.73 -5.56
N THR A 22 -60.66 -0.67 -4.77
CA THR A 22 -59.48 -0.21 -4.01
C THR A 22 -59.22 -1.15 -2.83
N LEU A 23 -60.27 -1.60 -2.15
CA LEU A 23 -60.21 -2.57 -1.06
C LEU A 23 -59.75 -3.94 -1.55
N GLU A 24 -60.27 -4.42 -2.68
CA GLU A 24 -59.83 -5.66 -3.34
C GLU A 24 -58.35 -5.59 -3.73
N ARG A 25 -57.91 -4.46 -4.28
CA ARG A 25 -56.50 -4.25 -4.65
C ARG A 25 -55.59 -4.18 -3.42
N TYR A 26 -56.05 -3.53 -2.35
CA TYR A 26 -55.35 -3.52 -1.06
C TYR A 26 -55.27 -4.93 -0.47
N GLN A 27 -56.38 -5.67 -0.48
CA GLN A 27 -56.43 -7.06 -0.01
C GLN A 27 -55.49 -7.93 -0.84
N HIS A 28 -55.47 -7.78 -2.15
CA HIS A 28 -54.54 -8.49 -3.01
C HIS A 28 -53.08 -8.09 -2.71
N CYS A 29 -52.73 -6.81 -2.61
CA CYS A 29 -51.35 -6.40 -2.32
C CYS A 29 -50.88 -6.85 -0.91
N CYS A 30 -51.74 -6.76 0.10
CA CYS A 30 -51.38 -7.09 1.48
C CYS A 30 -51.42 -8.59 1.78
N TYR A 31 -52.35 -9.34 1.18
CA TYR A 31 -52.52 -10.77 1.46
C TYR A 31 -51.92 -11.68 0.38
N THR A 32 -51.69 -11.23 -0.86
CA THR A 32 -50.88 -11.99 -1.84
C THR A 32 -49.40 -12.01 -1.44
N SER A 33 -48.91 -10.97 -0.76
CA SER A 33 -47.59 -10.99 -0.09
C SER A 33 -47.54 -11.87 1.17
N GLN A 34 -48.70 -12.25 1.72
CA GLN A 34 -48.84 -13.25 2.78
C GLN A 34 -49.23 -14.62 2.23
N ASN A 35 -48.98 -14.92 0.95
CA ASN A 35 -49.04 -16.32 0.53
C ASN A 35 -47.91 -17.04 1.27
N PRO A 36 -48.21 -17.82 2.35
CA PRO A 36 -47.19 -18.31 3.26
C PRO A 36 -46.21 -19.22 2.52
N ASN A 37 -46.62 -19.75 1.36
CA ASN A 37 -45.81 -20.57 0.50
C ASN A 37 -44.69 -19.78 -0.21
N VAL A 38 -44.93 -18.54 -0.66
CA VAL A 38 -43.93 -17.73 -1.38
C VAL A 38 -42.92 -17.10 -0.41
N ALA A 39 -43.39 -16.50 0.68
CA ALA A 39 -42.52 -15.94 1.72
C ALA A 39 -41.69 -17.03 2.43
N ASN A 40 -42.25 -18.22 2.66
CA ASN A 40 -41.45 -19.36 3.13
C ASN A 40 -40.45 -19.82 2.08
N HIS A 41 -40.80 -19.87 0.79
CA HIS A 41 -39.87 -20.29 -0.25
C HIS A 41 -38.67 -19.32 -0.37
N GLU A 42 -38.90 -18.02 -0.28
CA GLU A 42 -37.82 -17.02 -0.28
C GLU A 42 -36.94 -17.12 0.97
N ALA A 43 -37.54 -17.28 2.15
CA ALA A 43 -36.79 -17.48 3.39
C ALA A 43 -35.97 -18.78 3.34
N GLN A 44 -36.55 -19.89 2.86
CA GLN A 44 -35.86 -21.17 2.69
C GLN A 44 -34.69 -21.06 1.70
N ASN A 45 -34.88 -20.36 0.58
CA ASN A 45 -33.80 -20.07 -0.36
C ASN A 45 -32.67 -19.29 0.33
N TRP A 46 -33.00 -18.26 1.11
CA TRP A 46 -31.98 -17.50 1.85
C TRP A 46 -31.23 -18.34 2.88
N TYR A 47 -31.92 -19.21 3.62
CA TYR A 47 -31.26 -20.16 4.53
C TYR A 47 -30.35 -21.13 3.78
N GLN A 48 -30.76 -21.60 2.61
CA GLN A 48 -29.96 -22.48 1.78
C GLN A 48 -28.70 -21.77 1.27
N GLU A 49 -28.82 -20.55 0.76
CA GLU A 49 -27.69 -19.74 0.29
C GLU A 49 -26.74 -19.40 1.44
N MET A 50 -27.27 -19.04 2.61
CA MET A 50 -26.45 -18.80 3.80
C MET A 50 -25.69 -20.06 4.21
N SER A 51 -26.34 -21.23 4.16
CA SER A 51 -25.71 -22.52 4.48
C SER A 51 -24.59 -22.86 3.49
N LYS A 52 -24.81 -22.64 2.19
CA LYS A 52 -23.77 -22.80 1.15
C LYS A 52 -22.60 -21.84 1.38
N LEU A 53 -22.88 -20.59 1.71
CA LEU A 53 -21.85 -19.59 1.98
C LEU A 53 -21.02 -19.95 3.22
N LYS A 54 -21.69 -20.38 4.30
CA LYS A 54 -21.03 -20.84 5.52
C LYS A 54 -20.12 -22.04 5.26
N ALA A 55 -20.59 -23.02 4.50
CA ALA A 55 -19.77 -24.18 4.13
C ALA A 55 -18.51 -23.78 3.32
N LYS A 56 -18.65 -22.82 2.38
CA LYS A 56 -17.51 -22.28 1.63
C LYS A 56 -16.52 -21.56 2.55
N PHE A 57 -17.01 -20.74 3.47
CA PHE A 57 -16.19 -20.03 4.44
C PHE A 57 -15.39 -20.99 5.33
N GLU A 58 -16.06 -21.99 5.91
CA GLU A 58 -15.41 -22.99 6.77
C GLU A 58 -14.37 -23.82 6.00
N SER A 59 -14.66 -24.17 4.75
CA SER A 59 -13.71 -24.85 3.86
C SER A 59 -12.48 -23.99 3.59
N LEU A 60 -12.67 -22.70 3.29
CA LEU A 60 -11.59 -21.76 3.03
C LEU A 60 -10.73 -21.53 4.30
N GLN A 61 -11.37 -21.34 5.45
CA GLN A 61 -10.67 -21.18 6.73
C GLN A 61 -9.87 -22.43 7.10
N ARG A 62 -10.40 -23.63 6.81
CA ARG A 62 -9.64 -24.88 7.00
C ARG A 62 -8.42 -24.94 6.07
N SER A 63 -8.60 -24.59 4.80
CA SER A 63 -7.48 -24.50 3.85
C SER A 63 -6.41 -23.50 4.29
N GLN A 64 -6.80 -22.34 4.81
CA GLN A 64 -5.87 -21.35 5.36
C GLN A 64 -5.05 -21.93 6.52
N ARG A 65 -5.70 -22.60 7.48
CA ARG A 65 -5.01 -23.26 8.60
C ARG A 65 -3.99 -24.28 8.11
N HIS A 66 -4.36 -25.12 7.14
CA HIS A 66 -3.40 -26.05 6.53
C HIS A 66 -2.21 -25.32 5.90
N LEU A 67 -2.43 -24.24 5.15
CA LEU A 67 -1.35 -23.43 4.56
C LEU A 67 -0.44 -22.77 5.62
N LEU A 68 -0.96 -22.52 6.82
CA LEU A 68 -0.20 -22.03 7.98
C LEU A 68 0.50 -23.15 8.77
N GLY A 69 0.32 -24.42 8.37
CA GLY A 69 0.87 -25.58 9.06
C GLY A 69 0.05 -26.04 10.27
N GLU A 70 -1.18 -25.55 10.41
CA GLU A 70 -2.12 -25.89 11.47
C GLU A 70 -3.08 -27.00 11.04
N ASP A 71 -3.63 -27.75 12.01
CA ASP A 71 -4.66 -28.79 11.79
C ASP A 71 -4.32 -29.81 10.70
N LEU A 72 -3.05 -30.21 10.63
CA LEU A 72 -2.56 -31.12 9.58
C LEU A 72 -2.94 -32.60 9.79
N GLY A 73 -3.34 -32.98 10.99
CA GLY A 73 -3.63 -34.37 11.37
C GLY A 73 -4.62 -35.12 10.47
N PRO A 74 -5.70 -34.50 9.96
CA PRO A 74 -6.65 -35.15 9.06
C PRO A 74 -6.14 -35.35 7.62
N LEU A 75 -5.02 -34.73 7.21
CA LEU A 75 -4.50 -34.84 5.85
C LEU A 75 -3.73 -36.14 5.66
N SER A 76 -3.92 -36.78 4.52
CA SER A 76 -3.10 -37.91 4.09
C SER A 76 -1.70 -37.47 3.66
N VAL A 77 -0.76 -38.42 3.60
CA VAL A 77 0.62 -38.17 3.13
C VAL A 77 0.64 -37.54 1.73
N LYS A 78 -0.23 -37.98 0.82
CA LYS A 78 -0.32 -37.42 -0.53
C LYS A 78 -0.78 -35.96 -0.53
N GLU A 79 -1.73 -35.62 0.33
CA GLU A 79 -2.23 -34.25 0.46
C GLU A 79 -1.19 -33.34 1.12
N LEU A 80 -0.47 -33.83 2.13
CA LEU A 80 0.65 -33.11 2.74
C LEU A 80 1.76 -32.80 1.74
N GLN A 81 2.16 -33.79 0.93
CA GLN A 81 3.14 -33.57 -0.14
C GLN A 81 2.65 -32.57 -1.19
N GLN A 82 1.36 -32.57 -1.50
CA GLN A 82 0.79 -31.57 -2.41
C GLN A 82 0.83 -30.17 -1.82
N LEU A 83 0.48 -30.03 -0.54
CA LEU A 83 0.53 -28.77 0.20
C LEU A 83 1.97 -28.23 0.27
N GLU A 84 2.93 -29.09 0.58
CA GLU A 84 4.36 -28.75 0.61
C GLU A 84 4.84 -28.21 -0.74
N ARG A 85 4.55 -28.92 -1.85
CA ARG A 85 4.90 -28.45 -3.19
C ARG A 85 4.26 -27.11 -3.54
N GLN A 86 3.02 -26.87 -3.13
CA GLN A 86 2.33 -25.60 -3.35
C GLN A 86 3.01 -24.46 -2.59
N LEU A 87 3.36 -24.68 -1.32
CA LEU A 87 4.06 -23.70 -0.49
C LEU A 87 5.48 -23.42 -1.02
N GLU A 88 6.21 -24.45 -1.41
CA GLU A 88 7.56 -24.32 -1.97
C GLU A 88 7.56 -23.50 -3.28
N SER A 89 6.61 -23.79 -4.18
CA SER A 89 6.44 -23.03 -5.42
C SER A 89 6.09 -21.57 -5.16
N ALA A 90 5.14 -21.31 -4.25
CA ALA A 90 4.76 -19.94 -3.89
C ALA A 90 5.93 -19.17 -3.24
N LEU A 91 6.68 -19.82 -2.36
CA LEU A 91 7.86 -19.24 -1.71
C LEU A 91 8.97 -18.93 -2.71
N SER A 92 9.23 -19.84 -3.66
CA SER A 92 10.19 -19.64 -4.74
C SER A 92 9.80 -18.43 -5.60
N GLN A 93 8.54 -18.33 -6.01
CA GLN A 93 8.03 -17.18 -6.77
C GLN A 93 8.14 -15.86 -5.98
N ALA A 94 7.82 -15.87 -4.68
CA ALA A 94 7.94 -14.69 -3.82
C ALA A 94 9.41 -14.22 -3.71
N ARG A 95 10.35 -15.15 -3.50
CA ARG A 95 11.79 -14.86 -3.45
C ARG A 95 12.31 -14.34 -4.78
N GLN A 96 11.90 -14.95 -5.89
CA GLN A 96 12.28 -14.48 -7.24
C GLN A 96 11.80 -13.06 -7.47
N ARG A 97 10.53 -12.77 -7.16
CA ARG A 97 9.95 -11.42 -7.30
C ARG A 97 10.67 -10.41 -6.42
N LYS A 98 10.97 -10.75 -5.16
CA LYS A 98 11.72 -9.88 -4.25
C LYS A 98 13.10 -9.56 -4.82
N THR A 99 13.81 -10.57 -5.32
CA THR A 99 15.15 -10.43 -5.91
C THR A 99 15.10 -9.52 -7.14
N GLN A 100 14.13 -9.74 -8.04
CA GLN A 100 13.97 -8.90 -9.22
C GLN A 100 13.74 -7.44 -8.84
N LEU A 101 12.85 -7.17 -7.88
CA LEU A 101 12.59 -5.81 -7.38
C LEU A 101 13.84 -5.13 -6.82
N MET A 102 14.67 -5.87 -6.08
CA MET A 102 15.93 -5.34 -5.55
C MET A 102 16.94 -5.04 -6.65
N LEU A 103 17.04 -5.90 -7.66
CA LEU A 103 17.91 -5.66 -8.83
C LEU A 103 17.47 -4.43 -9.62
N ASP A 104 16.16 -4.29 -9.85
CA ASP A 104 15.59 -3.13 -10.56
C ASP A 104 15.89 -1.83 -9.79
N GLN A 105 15.72 -1.84 -8.47
CA GLN A 105 16.07 -0.69 -7.62
C GLN A 105 17.55 -0.35 -7.67
N MET A 106 18.43 -1.35 -7.64
CA MET A 106 19.87 -1.16 -7.74
C MET A 106 20.26 -0.54 -9.09
N GLU A 107 19.68 -1.02 -10.19
CA GLU A 107 19.91 -0.49 -11.53
C GLU A 107 19.47 0.98 -11.63
N GLU A 108 18.29 1.31 -11.11
CA GLU A 108 17.78 2.68 -11.10
C GLU A 108 18.65 3.62 -10.26
N LEU A 109 19.14 3.17 -9.11
CA LEU A 109 20.07 3.95 -8.30
C LEU A 109 21.41 4.17 -9.02
N ARG A 110 21.96 3.15 -9.70
CA ARG A 110 23.18 3.30 -10.50
C ARG A 110 23.03 4.25 -11.68
N LYS A 111 21.85 4.29 -12.31
CA LYS A 111 21.56 5.31 -13.35
C LYS A 111 21.54 6.72 -12.76
N LYS A 112 20.90 6.90 -11.60
CA LYS A 112 20.87 8.19 -10.90
C LYS A 112 22.26 8.65 -10.48
N GLU A 113 23.07 7.75 -9.94
CA GLU A 113 24.46 8.01 -9.55
C GLU A 113 25.28 8.51 -10.75
N ARG A 114 25.23 7.81 -11.88
CA ARG A 114 25.92 8.23 -13.12
C ARG A 114 25.48 9.61 -13.58
N ARG A 115 24.17 9.85 -13.67
CA ARG A 115 23.59 11.14 -14.09
C ARG A 115 24.04 12.28 -13.16
N LEU A 116 23.98 12.08 -11.85
CA LEU A 116 24.42 13.09 -10.88
C LEU A 116 25.94 13.31 -10.95
N GLY A 117 26.71 12.26 -11.18
CA GLY A 117 28.15 12.35 -11.42
C GLY A 117 28.49 13.21 -12.65
N GLU A 118 27.77 13.02 -13.76
CA GLU A 118 27.93 13.82 -14.98
C GLU A 118 27.57 15.30 -14.75
N ILE A 119 26.43 15.58 -14.10
CA ILE A 119 26.01 16.95 -13.77
C ILE A 119 27.04 17.63 -12.85
N ASN A 120 27.49 16.93 -11.80
CA ASN A 120 28.50 17.48 -10.89
C ASN A 120 29.83 17.76 -11.59
N LYS A 121 30.23 16.90 -12.54
CA LYS A 121 31.44 17.15 -13.36
C LYS A 121 31.28 18.41 -14.19
N GLN A 122 30.15 18.58 -14.89
CA GLN A 122 29.87 19.77 -15.69
C GLN A 122 29.86 21.05 -14.85
N LEU A 123 29.25 21.02 -13.66
CA LEU A 123 29.21 22.16 -12.75
C LEU A 123 30.62 22.54 -12.25
N LYS A 124 31.47 21.55 -11.95
CA LYS A 124 32.88 21.81 -11.58
C LYS A 124 33.64 22.46 -12.73
N GLU A 125 33.48 21.96 -13.96
CA GLU A 125 34.12 22.55 -15.14
C GLU A 125 33.66 24.00 -15.38
N GLN A 126 32.36 24.30 -15.20
CA GLN A 126 31.83 25.66 -15.29
C GLN A 126 32.41 26.58 -14.21
N LEU A 127 32.47 26.11 -12.96
CA LEU A 127 33.01 26.88 -11.85
C LEU A 127 34.50 27.22 -12.05
N GLU A 128 35.29 26.26 -12.54
CA GLU A 128 36.70 26.49 -12.88
C GLU A 128 36.85 27.47 -14.04
N ALA A 129 36.01 27.38 -15.07
CA ALA A 129 36.01 28.33 -16.20
C ALA A 129 35.64 29.76 -15.76
N GLU A 130 34.62 29.91 -14.91
CA GLU A 130 34.21 31.21 -14.38
C GLU A 130 35.25 31.77 -13.42
N GLY A 131 35.80 30.94 -12.52
CA GLY A 131 36.90 31.30 -11.61
C GLY A 131 38.18 31.72 -12.35
N ALA A 132 38.51 31.05 -13.46
CA ALA A 132 39.58 31.45 -14.36
C ALA A 132 39.28 32.80 -15.03
N THR A 133 38.03 33.05 -15.40
CA THR A 133 37.58 34.34 -15.97
C THR A 133 37.71 35.48 -14.95
N TYR A 134 37.33 35.25 -13.67
CA TYR A 134 37.53 36.24 -12.60
C TYR A 134 39.01 36.48 -12.29
N ARG A 135 39.87 35.44 -12.31
CA ARG A 135 41.33 35.61 -12.19
C ARG A 135 41.95 36.32 -13.40
N ALA A 136 41.37 36.19 -14.59
CA ALA A 136 41.83 36.90 -15.78
C ALA A 136 41.40 38.39 -15.77
N PHE A 137 40.22 38.71 -15.23
CA PHE A 137 39.78 40.10 -15.02
C PHE A 137 40.52 40.79 -13.86
N GLN A 138 40.93 40.04 -12.82
CA GLN A 138 41.97 40.45 -11.87
C GLN A 138 43.35 40.15 -12.46
N GLY A 139 43.69 40.77 -13.60
CA GLY A 139 45.06 40.76 -14.13
C GLY A 139 46.07 41.18 -13.05
N PRO A 140 47.37 40.83 -13.19
CA PRO A 140 48.34 40.85 -12.10
C PRO A 140 48.45 42.24 -11.46
N SER A 141 47.71 42.44 -10.37
CA SER A 141 47.76 43.63 -9.54
C SER A 141 48.98 43.55 -8.61
N TRP A 142 50.16 43.46 -9.21
CA TRP A 142 51.45 43.92 -8.67
C TRP A 142 52.58 43.51 -9.63
N ALA A 143 52.73 44.20 -10.75
CA ALA A 143 54.02 44.24 -11.44
C ALA A 143 54.48 45.69 -11.53
N THR A 144 54.80 46.26 -10.37
CA THR A 144 55.62 47.48 -10.29
C THR A 144 56.99 47.06 -9.78
N THR A 145 57.94 47.05 -10.70
CA THR A 145 59.38 46.94 -10.44
C THR A 145 59.88 48.13 -9.61
N SER A 146 60.91 47.88 -8.77
CA SER A 146 61.80 48.84 -8.08
C SER A 146 61.10 49.89 -7.20
N ASP A 147 61.31 49.98 -5.89
CA ASP A 147 62.58 50.01 -5.19
C ASP A 147 62.32 49.76 -3.69
N GLY A 148 63.38 49.40 -2.96
CA GLY A 148 63.31 48.87 -1.61
C GLY A 148 62.60 49.72 -0.55
N ALA A 149 61.81 49.06 0.30
CA ALA A 149 61.65 49.41 1.71
C ALA A 149 60.95 48.25 2.45
N THR A 150 61.58 47.80 3.54
CA THR A 150 61.11 46.80 4.50
C THR A 150 59.87 47.27 5.27
N VAL A 151 58.72 46.61 5.16
CA VAL A 151 57.70 46.57 6.23
C VAL A 151 56.96 45.22 6.21
N ALA A 152 56.84 44.64 7.41
CA ALA A 152 56.21 43.37 7.73
C ALA A 152 54.74 43.26 7.29
N GLY A 153 54.31 42.04 6.92
CA GLY A 153 52.90 41.73 6.69
C GLY A 153 52.65 40.36 6.07
N ASN A 154 52.36 39.38 6.93
CA ASN A 154 51.64 38.12 6.68
C ASN A 154 52.03 37.25 5.48
N SER A 155 52.89 36.28 5.74
CA SER A 155 53.05 35.06 4.95
C SER A 155 51.80 34.16 5.07
N PHE A 156 50.98 34.06 4.02
CA PHE A 156 50.09 32.90 3.85
C PHE A 156 50.74 31.92 2.88
N SER A 157 51.48 30.97 3.46
CA SER A 157 52.00 29.81 2.74
C SER A 157 50.88 28.79 2.62
N LEU A 158 50.35 28.58 1.40
CA LEU A 158 49.46 27.45 1.11
C LEU A 158 50.32 26.18 1.03
N HIS A 159 50.31 25.41 2.12
CA HIS A 159 50.96 24.11 2.19
C HIS A 159 50.06 23.05 1.53
N PRO A 160 50.56 22.18 0.62
CA PRO A 160 49.78 21.08 0.09
C PRO A 160 49.92 19.80 0.95
N LEU A 161 48.77 19.14 1.13
CA LEU A 161 48.55 17.72 1.39
C LEU A 161 49.12 17.11 2.68
N GLN A 162 48.23 16.79 3.63
CA GLN A 162 48.37 15.60 4.48
C GLN A 162 47.07 14.79 4.50
N SER A 163 47.23 13.55 4.06
CA SER A 163 46.31 12.44 4.15
C SER A 163 46.22 11.89 5.59
N HIS A 164 45.17 11.07 5.79
CA HIS A 164 44.89 10.10 6.87
C HIS A 164 43.86 10.54 7.94
N PRO A 165 43.20 9.59 8.63
CA PRO A 165 42.14 8.72 8.11
C PRO A 165 40.91 8.74 9.05
N ASN A 166 39.89 7.93 8.74
CA ASN A 166 38.86 7.46 9.66
C ASN A 166 37.76 8.48 10.06
N MET A 167 36.69 8.50 9.27
CA MET A 167 35.35 8.67 9.82
C MET A 167 34.55 7.45 9.39
N ASP A 168 34.26 6.60 10.37
CA ASP A 168 33.55 5.34 10.23
C ASP A 168 32.20 5.60 9.55
N CYS A 169 32.02 5.08 8.33
CA CYS A 169 30.69 4.94 7.75
C CYS A 169 29.95 3.88 8.56
N GLU A 170 29.03 4.29 9.43
CA GLU A 170 28.06 3.38 10.01
C GLU A 170 26.74 3.46 9.20
N PRO A 171 26.44 2.50 8.30
CA PRO A 171 25.10 2.38 7.74
C PRO A 171 24.33 1.40 8.61
N THR A 172 23.86 1.82 9.78
CA THR A 172 22.95 0.96 10.55
C THR A 172 21.54 1.07 9.99
N LEU A 173 21.32 0.30 8.92
CA LEU A 173 20.01 -0.10 8.43
C LEU A 173 19.41 -1.07 9.46
N HIS A 174 18.72 -0.52 10.46
CA HIS A 174 17.95 -1.29 11.44
C HIS A 174 16.75 -1.93 10.73
N ILE A 175 16.95 -3.13 10.17
CA ILE A 175 15.87 -4.02 9.73
C ILE A 175 15.81 -5.15 10.76
N GLY A 176 14.88 -5.07 11.70
CA GLY A 176 14.67 -6.14 12.66
C GLY A 176 13.70 -5.81 13.79
N TYR A 177 12.49 -6.36 13.67
CA TYR A 177 11.52 -6.75 14.70
C TYR A 177 11.55 -6.04 16.07
N HIS A 178 10.53 -5.22 16.32
CA HIS A 178 10.09 -4.95 17.69
C HIS A 178 9.66 -6.28 18.35
N GLN A 179 10.42 -6.69 19.36
CA GLN A 179 10.06 -7.79 20.25
C GLN A 179 8.84 -7.37 21.08
N PHE A 180 7.69 -7.99 20.80
CA PHE A 180 6.48 -7.83 21.59
C PHE A 180 6.66 -8.53 22.93
N VAL A 181 6.59 -7.78 24.03
CA VAL A 181 6.53 -8.30 25.40
C VAL A 181 5.11 -8.06 25.91
N PRO A 182 4.29 -9.10 26.16
CA PRO A 182 2.98 -8.93 26.75
C PRO A 182 3.05 -8.69 28.27
N PRO A 183 2.03 -8.03 28.85
CA PRO A 183 1.85 -7.87 30.31
C PRO A 183 1.43 -9.17 31.00
#